data_AF-A0A518BEJ2-F1
#
_entry.id   AF-A0A518BEJ2-F1
#
_cell.length_a   1.000
_cell.length_b   1.000
_cell.length_c   1.000
_cell.angle_alpha   90.00
_cell.angle_beta   90.00
_cell.angle_gamma   90.00
#
_symmetry.space_group_name_H-M   'P 1'
#
loop_
_entity.id
_entity.type
_entity.pdbx_description
1 polymer ?
#
loop_
_entity_poly.entity_id
_entity_poly.type
_entity_poly.pdbx_seq_one_letter_code
_entity_poly.pdbx_strand_id
1 'polypeptide(L)'
;MRSLLALAFPALLLLPACTTDATPETHSDQPVETIGGDAATVVHLDPTMTPSTGDPVADLRAHVAALTASPEHDAERVQVQHLLVSFAGAGTRASRSKQEAEALAADLWAQILAGADFDALVKEHTDDSYPGIYTMVPGGGRPPTTYNRGGMVPAFGNVGWRLDVGEFGVAGFDAKASPYGWHIVKRTE
;
A
#
# COMPACT_ATOMS: atom_id res chain seq x y z
N MET A 1 -6.85 49.68 -35.12
CA MET A 1 -7.76 50.16 -36.19
C MET A 1 -8.15 48.97 -37.06
N ARG A 2 -9.45 48.62 -37.08
CA ARG A 2 -10.28 47.97 -38.15
C ARG A 2 -9.81 46.59 -38.68
N SER A 3 -10.60 45.52 -38.79
CA SER A 3 -12.07 45.27 -38.88
C SER A 3 -12.35 43.81 -38.43
N LEU A 4 -13.43 43.44 -37.71
CA LEU A 4 -14.78 43.05 -38.17
C LEU A 4 -14.82 42.34 -39.54
N LEU A 5 -15.60 41.30 -39.85
CA LEU A 5 -16.63 40.45 -39.23
C LEU A 5 -17.06 39.51 -40.40
N ALA A 6 -17.50 38.26 -40.16
CA ALA A 6 -18.72 37.65 -40.74
C ALA A 6 -18.69 36.11 -40.78
N LEU A 7 -19.77 35.54 -40.25
CA LEU A 7 -20.22 34.16 -40.34
C LEU A 7 -20.56 33.73 -41.78
N ALA A 8 -20.49 32.41 -42.05
CA ALA A 8 -21.43 31.71 -42.93
C ALA A 8 -21.46 30.19 -42.64
N PHE A 9 -22.57 29.70 -42.07
CA PHE A 9 -23.18 28.39 -42.33
C PHE A 9 -24.04 28.55 -43.61
N PRO A 10 -24.30 27.52 -44.46
CA PRO A 10 -25.06 26.28 -44.17
C PRO A 10 -24.47 25.06 -44.97
N ALA A 11 -25.02 23.85 -45.15
CA ALA A 11 -26.39 23.40 -45.28
C ALA A 11 -26.53 21.87 -45.10
N LEU A 12 -27.65 21.55 -44.48
CA LEU A 12 -28.46 20.33 -44.46
C LEU A 12 -28.44 19.49 -45.75
N LEU A 13 -28.29 18.17 -45.62
CA LEU A 13 -28.81 17.19 -46.59
C LEU A 13 -29.41 15.98 -45.86
N LEU A 14 -30.57 15.59 -46.38
CA LEU A 14 -31.65 14.82 -45.76
C LEU A 14 -31.68 13.38 -46.31
N LEU A 15 -32.06 12.42 -45.42
CA LEU A 15 -32.83 11.17 -45.64
C LEU A 15 -32.15 9.95 -46.31
N PRO A 16 -32.71 8.70 -46.19
CA PRO A 16 -33.99 8.28 -45.57
C PRO A 16 -33.93 7.12 -44.55
N ALA A 17 -35.10 6.90 -43.94
CA ALA A 17 -35.47 5.85 -43.01
C ALA A 17 -35.54 4.44 -43.63
N CYS A 18 -35.26 3.42 -42.81
CA CYS A 18 -35.89 2.11 -42.90
C CYS A 18 -36.54 1.80 -41.55
N THR A 19 -37.80 1.40 -41.61
CA THR A 19 -38.67 1.12 -40.47
C THR A 19 -38.89 -0.40 -40.37
N THR A 20 -39.12 -0.83 -39.13
CA THR A 20 -39.91 -2.01 -38.73
C THR A 20 -39.39 -3.41 -39.07
N ASP A 21 -39.04 -4.16 -38.03
CA ASP A 21 -39.80 -5.36 -37.70
C ASP A 21 -39.90 -5.53 -36.19
N ALA A 22 -41.12 -5.76 -35.71
CA ALA A 22 -41.46 -6.02 -34.32
C ALA A 22 -42.23 -7.32 -34.29
N THR A 23 -41.75 -8.30 -33.52
CA THR A 23 -42.58 -9.41 -33.02
C THR A 23 -42.23 -9.63 -31.54
N PRO A 24 -43.23 -9.76 -30.65
CA PRO A 24 -43.03 -9.84 -29.21
C PRO A 24 -42.96 -11.30 -28.75
N GLU A 25 -42.03 -11.61 -27.84
CA GLU A 25 -42.11 -12.83 -27.04
C GLU A 25 -42.09 -12.43 -25.56
N THR A 26 -43.23 -12.68 -24.93
CA THR A 26 -43.50 -12.52 -23.51
C THR A 26 -42.71 -13.55 -22.72
N HIS A 27 -41.88 -13.12 -21.77
CA HIS A 27 -41.47 -14.00 -20.69
C HIS A 27 -41.47 -13.28 -19.34
N SER A 28 -41.96 -14.04 -18.38
CA SER A 28 -42.61 -13.59 -17.16
C SER A 28 -41.73 -12.84 -16.18
N ASP A 29 -42.39 -11.84 -15.60
CA ASP A 29 -42.19 -11.26 -14.29
C ASP A 29 -41.86 -12.33 -13.22
N GLN A 30 -40.72 -12.16 -12.56
CA GLN A 30 -40.42 -12.76 -11.26
C GLN A 30 -39.84 -11.65 -10.37
N PRO A 31 -40.32 -11.53 -9.12
CA PRO A 31 -39.99 -10.40 -8.26
C PRO A 31 -38.56 -10.52 -7.73
N VAL A 32 -37.86 -9.39 -7.73
CA VAL A 32 -36.57 -9.20 -7.04
C VAL A 32 -36.84 -9.23 -5.53
N GLU A 33 -36.54 -10.36 -4.88
CA GLU A 33 -36.33 -10.37 -3.44
C GLU A 33 -34.98 -9.72 -3.14
N THR A 34 -35.06 -8.63 -2.38
CA THR A 34 -33.91 -7.94 -1.81
C THR A 34 -33.50 -8.68 -0.54
N ILE A 35 -32.36 -9.38 -0.59
CA ILE A 35 -31.61 -9.83 0.59
C ILE A 35 -30.22 -9.23 0.37
N GLY A 36 -29.81 -8.18 1.07
CA GLY A 36 -29.63 -8.21 2.51
C GLY A 36 -28.15 -8.48 2.77
N GLY A 37 -27.36 -7.40 2.74
CA GLY A 37 -26.06 -7.24 3.38
C GLY A 37 -25.02 -8.36 3.22
N ASP A 38 -23.99 -8.08 2.42
CA ASP A 38 -22.64 -8.21 2.97
C ASP A 38 -21.88 -6.94 2.57
N ALA A 39 -21.47 -6.22 3.60
CA ALA A 39 -20.74 -4.99 3.48
C ALA A 39 -19.46 -5.28 2.69
N ALA A 40 -19.25 -4.55 1.60
CA ALA A 40 -17.89 -4.27 1.18
C ALA A 40 -17.22 -3.63 2.40
N THR A 41 -16.33 -4.39 3.04
CA THR A 41 -15.44 -3.88 4.08
C THR A 41 -14.67 -2.74 3.44
N VAL A 42 -15.18 -1.52 3.62
CA VAL A 42 -14.39 -0.31 3.48
C VAL A 42 -13.31 -0.47 4.53
N VAL A 43 -12.11 -0.83 4.09
CA VAL A 43 -10.92 -0.78 4.94
C VAL A 43 -10.92 0.62 5.53
N HIS A 44 -11.18 0.70 6.83
CA HIS A 44 -11.16 1.95 7.54
C HIS A 44 -9.70 2.39 7.56
N LEU A 45 -9.31 3.24 6.61
CA LEU A 45 -8.04 3.92 6.64
C LEU A 45 -8.07 4.79 7.90
N ASP A 46 -7.34 4.33 8.92
CA ASP A 46 -7.28 4.95 10.24
C ASP A 46 -6.76 6.41 10.14
N PRO A 47 -7.31 7.36 10.91
CA PRO A 47 -6.87 8.77 10.95
C PRO A 47 -5.41 9.01 11.38
N THR A 48 -4.60 7.99 11.66
CA THR A 48 -3.15 8.14 11.84
C THR A 48 -2.38 8.34 10.54
N MET A 49 -3.05 8.30 9.37
CA MET A 49 -2.46 8.78 8.13
C MET A 49 -2.22 10.28 8.20
N THR A 50 -0.98 10.65 8.53
CA THR A 50 -0.48 12.02 8.38
C THR A 50 -0.88 12.56 7.00
N PRO A 51 -1.49 13.75 6.91
CA PRO A 51 -1.89 14.31 5.63
C PRO A 51 -0.68 14.48 4.72
N SER A 52 -0.80 14.03 3.47
CA SER A 52 0.27 14.14 2.49
C SER A 52 0.64 15.59 2.25
N THR A 53 1.94 15.89 2.33
CA THR A 53 2.52 17.21 2.07
C THR A 53 2.78 17.45 0.58
N GLY A 54 2.58 16.44 -0.26
CA GLY A 54 2.97 16.45 -1.68
C GLY A 54 4.45 16.12 -1.92
N ASP A 55 5.24 15.89 -0.86
CA ASP A 55 6.60 15.33 -0.91
C ASP A 55 6.58 13.92 -0.29
N PRO A 56 6.63 12.85 -1.10
CA PRO A 56 6.58 11.48 -0.59
C PRO A 56 7.65 11.15 0.44
N VAL A 57 8.86 11.71 0.32
CA VAL A 57 9.96 11.43 1.26
C VAL A 57 9.69 12.11 2.60
N ALA A 58 9.19 13.34 2.57
CA ALA A 58 8.78 14.04 3.79
C ALA A 58 7.63 13.29 4.49
N ASP A 59 6.64 12.82 3.73
CA ASP A 59 5.49 12.07 4.24
C ASP A 59 5.92 10.73 4.87
N LEU A 60 6.80 9.98 4.19
CA LEU A 60 7.39 8.75 4.72
C LEU A 60 8.08 8.99 6.06
N ARG A 61 8.93 10.02 6.15
CA ARG A 61 9.67 10.35 7.38
C ARG A 61 8.75 10.77 8.51
N ALA A 62 7.70 11.56 8.21
CA ALA A 62 6.71 11.96 9.18
C ALA A 62 5.96 10.75 9.75
N HIS A 63 5.55 9.81 8.89
CA HIS A 63 4.93 8.56 9.31
C HIS A 63 5.86 7.73 10.20
N VAL A 64 7.14 7.54 9.81
CA VAL A 64 8.13 6.82 10.64
C VAL A 64 8.27 7.45 12.03
N ALA A 65 8.32 8.78 12.10
CA ALA A 65 8.43 9.51 13.36
C ALA A 65 7.18 9.33 14.23
N ALA A 66 5.98 9.42 13.64
CA ALA A 66 4.71 9.21 14.34
C ALA A 66 4.61 7.77 14.88
N LEU A 67 4.85 6.76 14.04
CA LEU A 67 4.79 5.35 14.43
C LEU A 67 5.79 5.02 15.55
N THR A 68 7.00 5.58 15.50
CA THR A 68 8.01 5.39 16.55
C THR A 68 7.59 6.00 17.89
N ALA A 69 6.70 7.00 17.88
CA ALA A 69 6.15 7.61 19.10
C ALA A 69 4.88 6.91 19.60
N SER A 70 4.18 6.14 18.76
CA SER A 70 2.95 5.41 19.13
C SER A 70 3.23 4.30 20.14
N PRO A 71 2.35 4.05 21.13
CA PRO A 71 2.53 2.96 22.07
C PRO A 71 2.52 1.58 21.37
N GLU A 72 3.14 0.59 22.01
CA GLU A 72 3.05 -0.81 21.57
C GLU A 72 1.77 -1.47 22.07
N HIS A 73 1.20 -2.35 21.26
CA HIS A 73 0.16 -3.29 21.67
C HIS A 73 0.74 -4.37 22.59
N ASP A 74 -0.06 -4.90 23.50
CA ASP A 74 0.31 -6.05 24.33
C ASP A 74 -0.09 -7.35 23.62
N ALA A 75 0.79 -7.85 22.74
CA ALA A 75 0.58 -9.07 21.96
C ALA A 75 1.64 -10.14 22.30
N GLU A 76 1.19 -11.37 22.55
CA GLU A 76 2.09 -12.50 22.84
C GLU A 76 2.84 -13.01 21.59
N ARG A 77 2.32 -12.68 20.41
CA ARG A 77 2.86 -13.10 19.10
C ARG A 77 2.38 -12.12 18.04
N VAL A 78 3.23 -11.83 17.08
CA VAL A 78 2.84 -11.14 15.84
C VAL A 78 3.37 -11.90 14.63
N GLN A 79 2.70 -11.76 13.50
CA GLN A 79 3.23 -12.12 12.20
C GLN A 79 3.25 -10.88 11.32
N VAL A 80 4.33 -10.70 10.58
CA VAL A 80 4.47 -9.59 9.66
C VAL A 80 4.95 -10.08 8.30
N GLN A 81 4.55 -9.35 7.25
CA GLN A 81 5.21 -9.38 5.96
C GLN A 81 6.01 -8.08 5.80
N HIS A 82 7.21 -8.11 5.23
CA HIS A 82 7.95 -6.89 4.91
C HIS A 82 8.46 -6.82 3.49
N LEU A 83 8.66 -5.59 3.05
CA LEU A 83 9.38 -5.18 1.85
C LEU A 83 10.61 -4.38 2.31
N LEU A 84 11.81 -4.92 2.09
CA LEU A 84 13.06 -4.19 2.30
C LEU A 84 13.46 -3.40 1.05
N VAL A 85 13.64 -2.09 1.20
CA VAL A 85 14.35 -1.25 0.23
C VAL A 85 15.71 -0.85 0.80
N SER A 86 16.77 -1.31 0.14
CA SER A 86 18.15 -1.18 0.58
C SER A 86 19.00 -0.35 -0.39
N PHE A 87 20.26 -0.11 -0.01
CA PHE A 87 21.21 0.68 -0.78
C PHE A 87 22.63 0.09 -0.70
N ALA A 88 23.51 0.57 -1.57
CA ALA A 88 24.89 0.14 -1.64
C ALA A 88 25.61 0.32 -0.29
N GLY A 89 26.18 -0.77 0.23
CA GLY A 89 26.89 -0.77 1.52
C GLY A 89 26.03 -1.02 2.76
N ALA A 90 24.70 -1.21 2.60
CA ALA A 90 23.79 -1.52 3.71
C ALA A 90 23.70 -3.02 4.04
N GLY A 91 24.60 -3.86 3.52
CA GLY A 91 24.62 -5.30 3.81
C GLY A 91 23.68 -6.16 2.94
N THR A 92 23.15 -5.61 1.84
CA THR A 92 22.41 -6.36 0.82
C THR A 92 23.14 -6.31 -0.54
N ARG A 93 22.51 -6.83 -1.60
CA ARG A 93 23.02 -6.75 -2.98
C ARG A 93 22.57 -5.49 -3.73
N ALA A 94 21.88 -4.57 -3.06
CA ALA A 94 21.45 -3.31 -3.67
C ALA A 94 22.65 -2.48 -4.14
N SER A 95 22.55 -1.92 -5.35
CA SER A 95 23.58 -1.07 -5.96
C SER A 95 23.23 0.42 -5.97
N ARG A 96 21.97 0.76 -5.72
CA ARG A 96 21.47 2.14 -5.69
C ARG A 96 22.03 2.92 -4.50
N SER A 97 22.09 4.23 -4.64
CA SER A 97 22.47 5.13 -3.55
C SER A 97 21.43 5.14 -2.43
N LYS A 98 21.85 5.63 -1.24
CA LYS A 98 20.94 5.80 -0.11
C LYS A 98 19.76 6.74 -0.43
N GLN A 99 20.00 7.80 -1.20
CA GLN A 99 18.96 8.76 -1.58
C GLN A 99 17.94 8.12 -2.54
N GLU A 100 18.41 7.34 -3.52
CA GLU A 100 17.52 6.61 -4.44
C GLU A 100 16.71 5.54 -3.71
N ALA A 101 17.31 4.85 -2.73
CA ALA A 101 16.60 3.89 -1.90
C ALA A 101 15.50 4.55 -1.05
N GLU A 102 15.77 5.72 -0.46
CA GLU A 102 14.75 6.45 0.29
C GLU A 102 13.60 6.94 -0.60
N ALA A 103 13.92 7.45 -1.79
CA ALA A 103 12.92 7.86 -2.76
C ALA A 103 12.06 6.67 -3.23
N LEU A 104 12.67 5.51 -3.49
CA LEU A 104 11.95 4.29 -3.85
C LEU A 104 11.06 3.80 -2.69
N ALA A 105 11.55 3.82 -1.45
CA ALA A 105 10.74 3.46 -0.28
C ALA A 105 9.53 4.39 -0.12
N ALA A 106 9.72 5.69 -0.36
CA ALA A 106 8.65 6.69 -0.30
C ALA A 106 7.60 6.50 -1.39
N ASP A 107 8.03 6.18 -2.62
CA ASP A 107 7.12 5.88 -3.73
C ASP A 107 6.30 4.61 -3.47
N LEU A 108 6.96 3.51 -3.06
CA LEU A 108 6.28 2.26 -2.71
C LEU A 108 5.31 2.45 -1.55
N TRP A 109 5.68 3.25 -0.55
CA TRP A 109 4.78 3.62 0.53
C TRP A 109 3.53 4.33 0.01
N ALA A 110 3.68 5.33 -0.86
CA ALA A 110 2.54 6.04 -1.46
C ALA A 110 1.63 5.10 -2.27
N GLN A 111 2.20 4.15 -3.02
CA GLN A 111 1.42 3.13 -3.74
C GLN A 111 0.62 2.23 -2.81
N ILE A 112 1.22 1.81 -1.68
CA ILE A 112 0.54 1.00 -0.65
C ILE A 112 -0.63 1.78 -0.04
N LEU A 113 -0.44 3.06 0.28
CA LEU A 113 -1.54 3.90 0.79
C LEU A 113 -2.65 4.10 -0.25
N ALA A 114 -2.32 4.04 -1.55
CA ALA A 114 -3.29 4.07 -2.64
C ALA A 114 -3.96 2.71 -2.91
N GLY A 115 -3.63 1.67 -2.14
CA GLY A 115 -4.26 0.34 -2.21
C GLY A 115 -3.59 -0.65 -3.16
N ALA A 116 -2.31 -0.45 -3.51
CA ALA A 116 -1.55 -1.42 -4.29
C ALA A 116 -1.44 -2.79 -3.57
N ASP A 117 -1.32 -3.87 -4.35
CA ASP A 117 -1.10 -5.22 -3.83
C ASP A 117 0.29 -5.34 -3.20
N PHE A 118 0.33 -5.41 -1.87
CA PHE A 118 1.59 -5.47 -1.14
C PHE A 118 2.41 -6.73 -1.43
N ASP A 119 1.80 -7.90 -1.62
CA ASP A 119 2.56 -9.13 -1.89
C ASP A 119 3.27 -9.04 -3.25
N ALA A 120 2.59 -8.47 -4.25
CA ALA A 120 3.16 -8.19 -5.54
C ALA A 120 4.35 -7.22 -5.44
N LEU A 121 4.20 -6.13 -4.66
CA LEU A 121 5.30 -5.18 -4.43
C LEU A 121 6.48 -5.83 -3.70
N VAL A 122 6.24 -6.68 -2.69
CA VAL A 122 7.30 -7.42 -2.00
C VAL A 122 8.07 -8.29 -2.99
N LYS A 123 7.34 -9.06 -3.81
CA LYS A 123 7.94 -9.96 -4.80
C LYS A 123 8.78 -9.23 -5.84
N GLU A 124 8.37 -8.03 -6.25
CA GLU A 124 9.05 -7.27 -7.29
C GLU A 124 10.23 -6.44 -6.75
N HIS A 125 10.07 -5.82 -5.59
CA HIS A 125 10.97 -4.74 -5.15
C HIS A 125 11.84 -5.09 -3.95
N THR A 126 11.59 -6.18 -3.23
CA THR A 126 12.38 -6.43 -2.01
C THR A 126 13.84 -6.75 -2.32
N ASP A 127 14.75 -6.10 -1.60
CA ASP A 127 16.18 -6.45 -1.59
C ASP A 127 16.52 -7.55 -0.56
N ASP A 128 15.50 -8.15 0.05
CA ASP A 128 15.60 -9.38 0.85
C ASP A 128 15.01 -10.57 0.06
N SER A 129 14.48 -11.58 0.76
CA SER A 129 13.92 -12.80 0.19
C SER A 129 12.39 -12.79 0.29
N TYR A 130 11.71 -12.94 -0.85
CA TYR A 130 10.28 -13.25 -0.89
C TYR A 130 10.02 -14.60 -0.18
N PRO A 131 8.94 -14.75 0.64
CA PRO A 131 7.81 -13.82 0.81
C PRO A 131 7.97 -12.76 1.90
N GLY A 132 9.13 -12.70 2.58
CA GLY A 132 9.37 -11.74 3.65
C GLY A 132 8.43 -11.90 4.85
N ILE A 133 7.98 -13.12 5.17
CA ILE A 133 7.03 -13.38 6.27
C ILE A 133 7.77 -13.88 7.51
N TYR A 134 7.56 -13.20 8.64
CA TYR A 134 8.21 -13.51 9.92
C TYR A 134 7.19 -13.57 11.04
N THR A 135 7.16 -14.70 11.73
CA THR A 135 6.45 -14.84 13.00
C THR A 135 7.40 -14.51 14.15
N MET A 136 6.99 -13.64 15.07
CA MET A 136 7.80 -13.18 16.19
C MET A 136 7.08 -13.35 17.52
N VAL A 137 7.83 -13.64 18.59
CA VAL A 137 7.33 -13.73 19.98
C VAL A 137 8.24 -12.96 20.95
N PRO A 138 7.71 -12.41 22.07
CA PRO A 138 8.52 -11.82 23.13
C PRO A 138 9.27 -12.92 23.91
N GLY A 139 10.57 -13.04 23.66
CA GLY A 139 11.37 -14.09 24.30
C GLY A 139 11.18 -15.48 23.67
N GLY A 140 12.20 -16.35 23.73
CA GLY A 140 12.14 -17.66 23.05
C GLY A 140 12.13 -17.56 21.52
N GLY A 141 11.47 -18.49 20.83
CA GLY A 141 11.48 -18.60 19.36
C GLY A 141 12.48 -19.64 18.84
N ARG A 142 12.09 -20.34 17.78
CA ARG A 142 12.89 -21.34 17.07
C ARG A 142 12.86 -21.03 15.57
N PRO A 143 13.91 -20.41 15.02
CA PRO A 143 14.04 -20.23 13.58
C PRO A 143 14.06 -21.59 12.85
N PRO A 144 13.61 -21.66 11.59
CA PRO A 144 13.12 -20.54 10.78
C PRO A 144 11.62 -20.24 10.97
N THR A 145 10.92 -20.96 11.85
CA THR A 145 9.45 -20.84 11.95
C THR A 145 9.00 -19.70 12.86
N THR A 146 9.77 -19.40 13.91
CA THR A 146 9.42 -18.36 14.87
C THR A 146 10.68 -17.70 15.39
N TYR A 147 10.71 -16.37 15.35
CA TYR A 147 11.86 -15.58 15.71
C TYR A 147 11.68 -14.93 17.09
N ASN A 148 12.76 -14.87 17.85
CA ASN A 148 12.80 -14.05 19.05
C ASN A 148 12.72 -12.58 18.66
N ARG A 149 11.81 -11.80 19.25
CA ARG A 149 11.75 -10.34 19.00
C ARG A 149 13.11 -9.65 19.20
N GLY A 150 13.82 -9.97 20.29
CA GLY A 150 15.16 -9.43 20.58
C GLY A 150 16.30 -9.99 19.73
N GLY A 151 16.04 -11.03 18.93
CA GLY A 151 16.97 -11.57 17.93
C GLY A 151 16.83 -10.95 16.54
N MET A 152 15.80 -10.12 16.33
CA MET A 152 15.58 -9.37 15.09
C MET A 152 16.19 -7.97 15.22
N VAL A 153 16.39 -7.26 14.10
CA VAL A 153 16.82 -5.86 14.17
C VAL A 153 15.79 -5.06 14.97
N PRO A 154 16.22 -4.16 15.89
CA PRO A 154 15.31 -3.48 16.81
C PRO A 154 14.11 -2.82 16.13
N ALA A 155 14.32 -2.22 14.96
CA ALA A 155 13.24 -1.54 14.24
C ALA A 155 12.13 -2.49 13.78
N PHE A 156 12.44 -3.75 13.45
CA PHE A 156 11.47 -4.74 12.99
C PHE A 156 10.52 -5.18 14.12
N GLY A 157 11.09 -5.46 15.29
CA GLY A 157 10.31 -5.76 16.50
C GLY A 157 9.51 -4.55 17.00
N ASN A 158 10.04 -3.34 16.83
CA ASN A 158 9.35 -2.12 17.27
C ASN A 158 8.19 -1.74 16.36
N VAL A 159 8.26 -1.99 15.05
CA VAL A 159 7.14 -1.74 14.14
C VAL A 159 6.06 -2.79 14.29
N GLY A 160 6.39 -4.09 14.31
CA GLY A 160 5.38 -5.15 14.34
C GLY A 160 4.42 -5.09 15.54
N TRP A 161 4.89 -4.62 16.70
CA TRP A 161 4.07 -4.45 17.91
C TRP A 161 3.35 -3.10 18.02
N ARG A 162 3.54 -2.18 17.07
CA ARG A 162 2.85 -0.86 17.05
C ARG A 162 1.77 -0.78 15.99
N LEU A 163 1.61 -1.86 15.24
CA LEU A 163 0.63 -1.98 14.17
C LEU A 163 -0.55 -2.83 14.65
N ASP A 164 -1.75 -2.43 14.28
CA ASP A 164 -2.92 -3.27 14.30
C ASP A 164 -2.84 -4.33 13.18
N VAL A 165 -3.61 -5.42 13.31
CA VAL A 165 -3.66 -6.46 12.27
C VAL A 165 -4.24 -5.88 10.97
N GLY A 166 -3.48 -6.02 9.88
CA GLY A 166 -3.79 -5.45 8.58
C GLY A 166 -3.16 -4.08 8.33
N GLU A 167 -2.65 -3.41 9.37
CA GLU A 167 -2.03 -2.10 9.26
C GLU A 167 -0.62 -2.19 8.66
N PHE A 168 -0.23 -1.10 8.01
CA PHE A 168 1.10 -0.92 7.45
C PHE A 168 1.89 0.11 8.25
N GLY A 169 3.19 -0.14 8.40
CA GLY A 169 4.13 0.77 9.02
C GLY A 169 5.47 0.76 8.32
N VAL A 170 6.32 1.73 8.66
CA VAL A 170 7.69 1.79 8.13
C VAL A 170 8.71 1.89 9.25
N ALA A 171 9.67 0.97 9.23
CA ALA A 171 10.93 1.10 9.95
C ALA A 171 11.94 1.81 9.05
N GLY A 172 12.19 3.09 9.33
CA GLY A 172 13.19 3.88 8.61
C GLY A 172 14.61 3.36 8.81
N PHE A 173 15.50 3.70 7.86
CA PHE A 173 16.92 3.40 8.00
C PHE A 173 17.50 4.03 9.27
N ASP A 174 18.21 3.23 10.06
CA ASP A 174 19.06 3.67 11.15
C ASP A 174 20.33 2.80 11.17
N ALA A 175 21.50 3.41 11.24
CA ALA A 175 22.77 2.70 11.11
C ALA A 175 23.01 1.63 12.20
N LYS A 176 22.25 1.66 13.31
CA LYS A 176 22.36 0.71 14.41
C LYS A 176 21.10 -0.16 14.54
N ALA A 177 19.92 0.44 14.51
CA ALA A 177 18.66 -0.20 14.80
C ALA A 177 17.96 -0.81 13.57
N SER A 178 18.29 -0.33 12.37
CA SER A 178 17.74 -0.80 11.08
C SER A 178 18.78 -0.64 9.95
N PRO A 179 19.95 -1.29 10.04
CA PRO A 179 21.10 -0.95 9.19
C PRO A 179 20.92 -1.33 7.73
N TYR A 180 19.89 -2.13 7.41
CA TYR A 180 19.69 -2.70 6.08
C TYR A 180 18.95 -1.79 5.11
N GLY A 181 18.25 -0.76 5.60
CA GLY A 181 17.47 0.14 4.76
C GLY A 181 16.11 0.47 5.37
N TRP A 182 15.13 0.71 4.51
CA TRP A 182 13.74 0.97 4.89
C TRP A 182 12.95 -0.32 4.78
N HIS A 183 12.26 -0.67 5.86
CA HIS A 183 11.38 -1.83 5.90
C HIS A 183 9.95 -1.32 5.94
N ILE A 184 9.21 -1.53 4.85
CA ILE A 184 7.75 -1.35 4.86
C ILE A 184 7.16 -2.67 5.36
N VAL A 185 6.32 -2.61 6.38
CA VAL A 185 5.87 -3.78 7.15
C VAL A 185 4.35 -3.78 7.18
N LYS A 186 3.75 -4.93 6.91
CA LYS A 186 2.33 -5.20 7.17
C LYS A 186 2.23 -6.18 8.32
N ARG A 187 1.43 -5.89 9.34
CA ARG A 187 1.08 -6.90 10.34
C ARG A 187 -0.03 -7.80 9.80
N THR A 188 0.23 -9.10 9.73
CA THR A 188 -0.74 -10.10 9.25
C THR A 188 -1.44 -10.83 10.38
N GLU A 189 -0.81 -10.90 11.57
CA GLU A 189 -1.35 -11.48 12.82
C GLU A 189 -0.83 -10.73 14.05
#